data_AF-A0A3D4A022-F1
#
_entry.id   AF-A0A3D4A022-F1
#
_cell.length_a   1.000
_cell.length_b   1.000
_cell.length_c   1.000
_cell.angle_alpha   90.00
_cell.angle_beta   90.00
_cell.angle_gamma   90.00
#
_symmetry.space_group_name_H-M   'P 1'
#
loop_
_entity.id
_entity.type
_entity.pdbx_description
1 polymer ?
#
loop_
_entity_poly.entity_id
_entity_poly.type
_entity_poly.pdbx_seq_one_letter_code
_entity_poly.pdbx_strand_id
1 'polypeptide(L)'
;MANTLAATHPYTYLPLTNRKKTRQINTASAPPKPHERDTVNTRRQFLQATAAAVASPILLINDAKAFGPRKKLRMAVVTTLWTRGTHSWHMSTRFLWGYPKEGSWHDTRFEVVSAYVDQQPDGDMSVSHSKEFGFPIYSTVAEALRCGGDELAVDAVLLIGEHGVYPTNDIGQKLYPRYELFKQITDVYKKDGKTAPVFNDKHLSWNFAYAKEMVDESNELGFALQAGSSLPVTWRMPSVEMPYGAKIDEALGVAMGPIDIYDFHALEMMQSMIERR
;
A
#
# COMPACT_ATOMS: atom_id res chain seq x y z
N MET A 1 14.69 -23.63 -38.61
CA MET A 1 15.99 -22.92 -38.64
C MET A 1 15.72 -21.43 -38.49
N ALA A 2 16.53 -20.74 -37.66
CA ALA A 2 16.56 -19.29 -37.39
C ALA A 2 15.28 -18.72 -36.73
N ASN A 3 15.15 -18.53 -35.41
CA ASN A 3 15.99 -17.93 -34.35
C ASN A 3 15.92 -16.39 -34.27
N THR A 4 15.46 -15.92 -33.10
CA THR A 4 15.77 -14.68 -32.37
C THR A 4 15.33 -13.30 -32.89
N LEU A 5 14.56 -12.58 -32.06
CA LEU A 5 15.10 -11.48 -31.24
C LEU A 5 14.13 -11.10 -30.12
N ALA A 6 14.51 -11.44 -28.88
CA ALA A 6 13.89 -10.98 -27.65
C ALA A 6 14.32 -9.52 -27.40
N ALA A 7 13.35 -8.63 -27.20
CA ALA A 7 13.62 -7.26 -26.79
C ALA A 7 13.85 -7.23 -25.27
N THR A 8 15.11 -7.32 -24.86
CA THR A 8 15.56 -6.95 -23.52
C THR A 8 15.79 -5.43 -23.50
N HIS A 9 15.09 -4.71 -22.63
CA HIS A 9 15.38 -3.30 -22.34
C HIS A 9 16.25 -3.22 -21.07
N PRO A 10 17.52 -2.83 -21.16
CA PRO A 10 18.31 -2.53 -19.98
C PRO A 10 18.05 -1.08 -19.53
N TYR A 11 17.57 -0.90 -18.30
CA TYR A 11 17.63 0.39 -17.61
C TYR A 11 19.10 0.71 -17.30
N THR A 12 19.72 1.58 -18.09
CA THR A 12 21.03 2.17 -17.80
C THR A 12 20.86 3.38 -16.90
N TYR A 13 21.35 3.28 -15.66
CA TYR A 13 21.53 4.42 -14.75
C TYR A 13 22.65 5.34 -15.26
N LEU A 14 22.34 6.62 -15.51
CA LEU A 14 23.34 7.66 -15.77
C LEU A 14 23.92 8.17 -14.43
N PRO A 15 25.26 8.25 -14.27
CA PRO A 15 25.87 8.81 -13.07
C PRO A 15 25.80 10.34 -13.08
N LEU A 16 25.33 10.92 -11.97
CA LEU A 16 25.36 12.36 -11.70
C LEU A 16 26.81 12.83 -11.54
N THR A 17 27.31 13.59 -12.52
CA THR A 17 28.62 14.26 -12.41
C THR A 17 28.46 15.70 -11.93
N ASN A 18 29.28 15.99 -10.93
CA ASN A 18 29.38 17.20 -10.13
C ASN A 18 29.71 18.43 -11.00
N ARG A 19 28.84 19.46 -11.04
CA ARG A 19 29.20 20.79 -11.54
C ARG A 19 29.03 21.84 -10.44
N LYS A 20 30.14 22.15 -9.78
CA LYS A 20 30.32 23.42 -9.06
C LYS A 20 30.34 24.56 -10.07
N LYS A 21 29.34 25.44 -10.05
CA LYS A 21 29.47 26.83 -10.54
C LYS A 21 28.78 27.78 -9.57
N THR A 22 29.60 28.42 -8.76
CA THR A 22 29.31 29.61 -7.97
C THR A 22 28.91 30.73 -8.93
N ARG A 23 27.75 31.37 -8.70
CA ARG A 23 27.46 32.69 -9.29
C ARG A 23 26.77 33.56 -8.24
N GLN A 24 27.37 34.72 -8.02
CA GLN A 24 27.01 35.74 -7.03
C GLN A 24 25.56 36.19 -7.21
N ILE A 25 24.85 36.32 -6.08
CA ILE A 25 23.55 37.00 -6.00
C ILE A 25 23.85 38.43 -5.56
N ASN A 26 23.51 39.40 -6.41
CA ASN A 26 23.56 40.82 -6.10
C ASN A 26 22.54 41.15 -5.00
N THR A 27 23.00 41.69 -3.87
CA THR A 27 22.16 42.20 -2.79
C THR A 27 21.96 43.71 -2.94
N ALA A 28 20.75 44.13 -3.32
CA ALA A 28 20.29 45.51 -3.14
C ALA A 28 18.75 45.62 -3.21
N SER A 29 18.08 45.56 -2.07
CA SER A 29 16.82 46.27 -1.82
C SER A 29 16.61 46.48 -0.31
N ALA A 30 16.07 47.64 0.03
CA ALA A 30 16.09 48.32 1.33
C ALA A 30 15.32 47.61 2.46
N PRO A 31 15.62 47.89 3.75
CA PRO A 31 14.94 47.28 4.89
C PRO A 31 13.52 47.85 5.09
N PRO A 32 12.54 47.03 5.53
CA PRO A 32 11.24 47.54 5.91
C PRO A 32 11.29 48.34 7.23
N LYS A 33 10.44 49.36 7.34
CA LYS A 33 10.31 50.26 8.51
C LYS A 33 9.72 49.51 9.73
N PRO A 34 10.09 49.89 10.97
CA PRO A 34 9.57 49.25 12.17
C PRO A 34 8.15 49.73 12.48
N HIS A 35 7.25 48.79 12.77
CA HIS A 35 6.02 49.06 13.52
C HIS A 35 6.29 48.89 15.03
N GLU A 36 5.56 49.69 15.79
CA GLU A 36 5.88 50.19 17.11
C GLU A 36 5.33 49.30 18.26
N ARG A 37 6.22 48.93 19.19
CA ARG A 37 6.07 48.62 20.63
C ARG A 37 5.26 47.40 21.14
N ASP A 38 6.03 46.40 21.56
CA ASP A 38 6.17 45.86 22.93
C ASP A 38 4.93 45.40 23.74
N THR A 39 4.70 44.09 23.77
CA THR A 39 4.19 43.41 24.98
C THR A 39 5.35 42.82 25.76
N VAL A 40 5.84 43.56 26.77
CA VAL A 40 6.82 43.04 27.73
C VAL A 40 6.09 42.04 28.64
N ASN A 41 6.34 40.74 28.42
CA ASN A 41 5.95 39.71 29.38
C ASN A 41 6.68 39.97 30.71
N THR A 42 5.92 40.23 31.77
CA THR A 42 6.53 40.56 33.07
C THR A 42 6.99 39.29 33.79
N ARG A 43 8.04 39.39 34.63
CA ARG A 43 8.55 38.27 35.47
C ARG A 43 7.47 37.58 36.30
N ARG A 44 6.36 38.28 36.58
CA ARG A 44 5.18 37.77 37.30
C ARG A 44 4.35 36.78 36.47
N GLN A 45 4.27 36.95 35.15
CA GLN A 45 3.55 36.04 34.25
C GLN A 45 4.33 34.73 34.03
N PHE A 46 5.66 34.77 34.04
CA PHE A 46 6.50 33.57 33.95
C PHE A 46 6.40 32.68 35.21
N LEU A 47 6.29 33.28 36.39
CA LEU A 47 6.13 32.56 37.67
C LEU A 47 4.73 31.95 37.85
N GLN A 48 3.68 32.57 37.30
CA GLN A 48 2.34 31.97 37.30
C GLN A 48 2.23 30.76 36.35
N ALA A 49 2.97 30.75 35.24
CA ALA A 49 3.02 29.60 34.34
C ALA A 49 3.83 28.41 34.92
N THR A 50 4.76 28.65 35.84
CA THR A 50 5.55 27.59 36.48
C THR A 50 4.89 26.98 37.72
N ALA A 51 3.99 27.70 38.40
CA ALA A 51 3.30 27.19 39.59
C ALA A 51 2.18 26.17 39.27
N ALA A 52 1.66 26.13 38.05
CA ALA A 52 0.68 25.12 37.60
C ALA A 52 1.33 23.77 37.22
N ALA A 53 2.66 23.69 37.14
CA ALA A 53 3.40 22.51 36.68
C ALA A 53 3.90 21.59 37.82
N VAL A 54 3.64 21.91 39.10
CA VAL A 54 4.24 21.18 40.25
C VAL A 54 3.25 20.27 40.97
N ALA A 55 1.99 20.20 40.54
CA ALA A 55 0.98 19.32 41.12
C ALA A 55 0.45 18.28 40.12
N SER A 56 1.34 17.51 39.48
CA SER A 56 1.11 16.11 39.05
C SER A 56 2.32 15.52 38.31
N PRO A 57 3.35 14.99 39.01
CA PRO A 57 4.26 14.03 38.40
C PRO A 57 3.99 12.57 38.82
N ILE A 58 3.01 12.30 39.69
CA ILE A 58 2.80 10.96 40.27
C ILE A 58 1.92 10.03 39.41
N LEU A 59 1.36 10.48 38.28
CA LEU A 59 0.55 9.62 37.40
C LEU A 59 1.16 9.32 36.01
N LEU A 60 2.40 9.71 35.74
CA LEU A 60 3.07 9.37 34.46
C LEU A 60 4.10 8.24 34.58
N ILE A 61 4.13 7.54 35.72
CA ILE A 61 4.96 6.35 35.94
C ILE A 61 4.04 5.14 36.05
N ASN A 62 3.44 4.69 34.94
CA ASN A 62 2.99 3.28 34.87
C ASN A 62 2.77 2.65 33.49
N ASP A 63 2.86 3.38 32.37
CA ASP A 63 2.68 2.74 31.05
C ASP A 63 3.96 2.16 30.42
N ALA A 64 5.07 2.15 31.15
CA ALA A 64 6.33 1.57 30.67
C ALA A 64 6.45 0.05 30.92
N LYS A 65 5.37 -0.66 31.28
CA LYS A 65 5.36 -2.12 31.47
C LYS A 65 4.10 -2.79 30.89
N ALA A 66 4.02 -2.85 29.56
CA ALA A 66 3.29 -3.90 28.84
C ALA A 66 3.78 -4.05 27.39
N PHE A 67 5.08 -4.26 27.16
CA PHE A 67 5.61 -4.63 25.85
C PHE A 67 6.30 -6.00 25.93
N GLY A 68 5.51 -7.04 26.18
CA GLY A 68 5.86 -8.35 25.62
C GLY A 68 5.73 -8.29 24.10
N PRO A 69 6.39 -9.19 23.34
CA PRO A 69 6.22 -9.23 21.89
C PRO A 69 4.73 -9.39 21.58
N ARG A 70 4.13 -8.40 20.89
CA ARG A 70 2.75 -8.50 20.42
C ARG A 70 2.66 -9.67 19.45
N LYS A 71 1.71 -10.57 19.68
CA LYS A 71 1.42 -11.67 18.76
C LYS A 71 1.17 -11.09 17.36
N LYS A 72 1.92 -11.57 16.36
CA LYS A 72 1.72 -11.17 14.97
C LYS A 72 0.36 -11.67 14.47
N LEU A 73 -0.30 -10.86 13.64
CA LEU A 73 -1.52 -11.20 12.94
C LEU A 73 -1.19 -12.14 11.79
N ARG A 74 -1.98 -13.19 11.63
CA ARG A 74 -1.75 -14.25 10.65
C ARG A 74 -2.31 -13.82 9.29
N MET A 75 -1.49 -13.80 8.25
CA MET A 75 -1.91 -13.38 6.91
C MET A 75 -1.72 -14.50 5.89
N ALA A 76 -2.74 -14.74 5.07
CA ALA A 76 -2.62 -15.55 3.86
C ALA A 76 -2.29 -14.65 2.66
N VAL A 77 -1.39 -15.11 1.79
CA VAL A 77 -1.14 -14.50 0.49
C VAL A 77 -1.85 -15.33 -0.59
N VAL A 78 -2.81 -14.73 -1.30
CA VAL A 78 -3.51 -15.36 -2.43
C VAL A 78 -3.06 -14.63 -3.69
N THR A 79 -2.29 -15.29 -4.55
CA THR A 79 -1.64 -14.63 -5.69
C THR A 79 -1.68 -15.47 -6.97
N THR A 80 -1.62 -14.82 -8.12
CA THR A 80 -1.54 -15.49 -9.42
C THR A 80 -0.16 -16.07 -9.70
N LEU A 81 0.91 -15.33 -9.41
CA LEU A 81 2.29 -15.83 -9.47
C LEU A 81 3.21 -15.01 -8.56
N TRP A 82 4.46 -15.48 -8.37
CA TRP A 82 5.43 -14.76 -7.53
C TRP A 82 6.84 -14.82 -8.10
N THR A 83 7.10 -14.04 -9.14
CA THR A 83 8.45 -13.86 -9.72
C THR A 83 9.01 -12.47 -9.42
N ARG A 84 10.31 -12.24 -9.65
CA ARG A 84 10.95 -10.94 -9.39
C ARG A 84 10.29 -9.81 -10.18
N GLY A 85 10.01 -8.69 -9.50
CA GLY A 85 9.41 -7.48 -10.12
C GLY A 85 7.89 -7.54 -10.30
N THR A 86 7.25 -8.62 -9.86
CA THR A 86 5.79 -8.73 -9.83
C THR A 86 5.21 -8.01 -8.63
N HIS A 87 3.92 -7.70 -8.66
CA HIS A 87 3.19 -7.13 -7.53
C HIS A 87 3.35 -7.98 -6.25
N SER A 88 3.28 -9.30 -6.36
CA SER A 88 3.47 -10.23 -5.25
C SER A 88 4.89 -10.16 -4.69
N TRP A 89 5.89 -10.00 -5.55
CA TRP A 89 7.24 -9.70 -5.09
C TRP A 89 7.32 -8.33 -4.41
N HIS A 90 6.70 -7.28 -4.94
CA HIS A 90 6.76 -5.96 -4.34
C HIS A 90 6.08 -5.86 -2.98
N MET A 91 4.94 -6.54 -2.80
CA MET A 91 4.10 -6.45 -1.61
C MET A 91 4.42 -7.54 -0.58
N SER A 92 4.36 -8.82 -0.96
CA SER A 92 4.49 -9.93 -0.02
C SER A 92 5.86 -9.92 0.66
N THR A 93 6.92 -9.53 -0.05
CA THR A 93 8.27 -9.42 0.54
C THR A 93 8.38 -8.36 1.64
N ARG A 94 7.51 -7.34 1.64
CA ARG A 94 7.44 -6.33 2.71
C ARG A 94 6.87 -6.91 4.00
N PHE A 95 6.01 -7.91 3.89
CA PHE A 95 5.49 -8.64 5.05
C PHE A 95 6.43 -9.75 5.52
N LEU A 96 7.28 -10.28 4.63
CA LEU A 96 8.30 -11.26 4.99
C LEU A 96 9.51 -10.63 5.69
N TRP A 97 10.11 -9.60 5.10
CA TRP A 97 11.34 -8.98 5.64
C TRP A 97 11.10 -7.67 6.38
N GLY A 98 10.04 -6.93 6.07
CA GLY A 98 9.88 -5.54 6.47
C GLY A 98 10.39 -4.56 5.39
N TYR A 99 10.43 -3.27 5.75
CA TYR A 99 10.88 -2.21 4.85
C TYR A 99 11.31 -0.94 5.60
N PRO A 100 12.14 -0.07 5.01
CA PRO A 100 12.46 1.21 5.62
C PRO A 100 11.23 2.13 5.66
N LYS A 101 10.93 2.68 6.84
CA LYS A 101 9.88 3.67 7.05
C LYS A 101 10.39 4.73 8.04
N GLU A 102 10.30 6.00 7.67
CA GLU A 102 10.66 7.13 8.55
C GLU A 102 12.08 7.00 9.16
N GLY A 103 13.04 6.52 8.36
CA GLY A 103 14.44 6.35 8.80
C GLY A 103 14.69 5.13 9.69
N SER A 104 13.70 4.29 9.94
CA SER A 104 13.82 3.05 10.73
C SER A 104 13.39 1.82 9.93
N TRP A 105 13.84 0.63 10.34
CA TRP A 105 13.30 -0.61 9.77
C TRP A 105 11.92 -0.89 10.36
N HIS A 106 10.91 -0.95 9.50
CA HIS A 106 9.55 -1.26 9.87
C HIS A 106 9.34 -2.78 9.79
N ASP A 107 9.30 -3.43 10.95
CA ASP A 107 8.75 -4.78 11.07
C ASP A 107 7.22 -4.69 11.09
N THR A 108 6.58 -5.50 10.24
CA THR A 108 5.13 -5.47 10.13
C THR A 108 4.48 -6.21 11.29
N ARG A 109 3.23 -5.86 11.62
CA ARG A 109 2.43 -6.58 12.62
C ARG A 109 1.90 -7.92 12.10
N PHE A 110 2.19 -8.27 10.85
CA PHE A 110 1.71 -9.49 10.22
C PHE A 110 2.82 -10.52 10.09
N GLU A 111 2.42 -11.77 10.11
CA GLU A 111 3.22 -12.94 9.74
C GLU A 111 2.51 -13.62 8.57
N VAL A 112 3.24 -13.90 7.49
CA VAL A 112 2.72 -14.71 6.38
C VAL A 112 2.72 -16.15 6.84
N VAL A 113 1.52 -16.74 6.99
CA VAL A 113 1.37 -18.10 7.55
C VAL A 113 1.01 -19.14 6.50
N SER A 114 0.58 -18.71 5.32
CA SER A 114 0.23 -19.57 4.20
C SER A 114 0.19 -18.77 2.90
N ALA A 115 0.30 -19.49 1.79
CA ALA A 115 0.05 -18.90 0.48
C ALA A 115 -0.72 -19.85 -0.45
N TYR A 116 -1.42 -19.27 -1.42
CA TYR A 116 -1.88 -19.92 -2.64
C TYR A 116 -1.25 -19.19 -3.83
N VAL A 117 -0.73 -19.96 -4.79
CA VAL A 117 -0.06 -19.43 -5.99
C VAL A 117 -0.62 -20.18 -7.21
N ASP A 118 -1.36 -19.47 -8.07
CA ASP A 118 -2.04 -20.10 -9.23
C ASP A 118 -1.05 -20.65 -10.27
N GLN A 119 0.01 -19.90 -10.56
CA GLN A 119 1.00 -20.21 -11.60
C GLN A 119 2.41 -20.10 -11.03
N GLN A 120 3.23 -21.13 -11.23
CA GLN A 120 4.64 -21.18 -10.81
C GLN A 120 5.54 -21.37 -12.05
N PRO A 121 5.74 -20.32 -12.88
CA PRO A 121 6.60 -20.39 -14.05
C PRO A 121 8.09 -20.42 -13.67
N ASP A 122 8.97 -20.52 -14.66
CA ASP A 122 10.41 -20.36 -14.46
C ASP A 122 10.74 -19.05 -13.75
N GLY A 123 11.59 -19.14 -12.72
CA GLY A 123 11.93 -18.00 -11.86
C GLY A 123 10.89 -17.69 -10.78
N ASP A 124 9.94 -18.59 -10.53
CA ASP A 124 9.10 -18.54 -9.34
C ASP A 124 9.96 -18.48 -8.07
N MET A 125 9.59 -17.53 -7.20
CA MET A 125 10.25 -17.34 -5.93
C MET A 125 9.38 -17.83 -4.77
N SER A 126 8.11 -18.17 -4.99
CA SER A 126 7.20 -18.54 -3.89
C SER A 126 7.76 -19.70 -3.07
N VAL A 127 8.28 -20.75 -3.72
CA VAL A 127 8.82 -21.95 -3.05
C VAL A 127 10.05 -21.63 -2.20
N SER A 128 10.94 -20.74 -2.68
CA SER A 128 12.13 -20.38 -1.91
C SER A 128 11.77 -19.56 -0.68
N HIS A 129 10.86 -18.58 -0.82
CA HIS A 129 10.37 -17.78 0.31
C HIS A 129 9.61 -18.65 1.32
N SER A 130 8.77 -19.57 0.84
CA SER A 130 8.07 -20.54 1.68
C SER A 130 9.03 -21.33 2.57
N LYS A 131 10.16 -21.81 2.01
CA LYS A 131 11.20 -22.52 2.77
C LYS A 131 11.96 -21.62 3.74
N GLU A 132 12.30 -20.40 3.31
CA GLU A 132 13.06 -19.44 4.12
C GLU A 132 12.27 -18.95 5.34
N PHE A 133 10.96 -18.71 5.16
CA PHE A 133 10.09 -18.11 6.18
C PHE A 133 9.17 -19.11 6.89
N GLY A 134 9.14 -20.37 6.44
CA GLY A 134 8.43 -21.45 7.13
C GLY A 134 6.91 -21.43 6.97
N PHE A 135 6.38 -21.02 5.82
CA PHE A 135 4.94 -21.08 5.53
C PHE A 135 4.63 -22.06 4.37
N PRO A 136 3.57 -22.88 4.46
CA PRO A 136 3.14 -23.77 3.38
C PRO A 136 2.50 -23.00 2.21
N ILE A 137 2.70 -23.52 1.00
CA ILE A 137 1.94 -23.16 -0.20
C ILE A 137 0.91 -24.27 -0.46
N TYR A 138 -0.36 -23.90 -0.51
CA TYR A 138 -1.46 -24.85 -0.71
C TYR A 138 -1.97 -24.85 -2.15
N SER A 139 -2.66 -25.93 -2.50
CA SER A 139 -3.20 -26.13 -3.84
C SER A 139 -4.50 -25.38 -4.10
N THR A 140 -5.18 -24.95 -3.03
CA THR A 140 -6.43 -24.19 -3.11
C THR A 140 -6.41 -22.97 -2.19
N VAL A 141 -7.21 -21.96 -2.55
CA VAL A 141 -7.45 -20.78 -1.71
C VAL A 141 -8.03 -21.20 -0.34
N ALA A 142 -8.95 -22.16 -0.33
CA ALA A 142 -9.57 -22.65 0.91
C ALA A 142 -8.54 -23.24 1.88
N GLU A 143 -7.66 -24.12 1.40
CA GLU A 143 -6.59 -24.70 2.22
C GLU A 143 -5.63 -23.62 2.74
N ALA A 144 -5.29 -22.62 1.92
CA ALA A 144 -4.44 -21.51 2.34
C ALA A 144 -5.09 -20.71 3.48
N LEU A 145 -6.37 -20.35 3.34
CA LEU A 145 -7.12 -19.61 4.36
C LEU A 145 -7.31 -20.39 5.67
N ARG A 146 -7.41 -21.72 5.59
CA ARG A 146 -7.57 -22.61 6.75
C ARG A 146 -6.24 -23.15 7.29
N CYS A 147 -5.12 -22.83 6.63
CA CYS A 147 -3.80 -23.38 6.94
C CYS A 147 -3.81 -24.92 7.06
N GLY A 148 -4.53 -25.59 6.13
CA GLY A 148 -4.68 -27.04 6.09
C GLY A 148 -5.63 -27.66 7.12
N GLY A 149 -6.29 -26.84 7.94
CA GLY A 149 -7.37 -27.26 8.83
C GLY A 149 -8.77 -27.14 8.21
N ASP A 150 -9.79 -27.24 9.07
CA ASP A 150 -11.20 -27.26 8.66
C ASP A 150 -11.91 -25.90 8.78
N GLU A 151 -11.29 -24.93 9.45
CA GLU A 151 -11.86 -23.59 9.68
C GLU A 151 -10.85 -22.48 9.37
N LEU A 152 -11.37 -21.28 9.06
CA LEU A 152 -10.58 -20.07 8.81
C LEU A 152 -9.56 -19.84 9.92
N ALA A 153 -8.29 -19.78 9.53
CA ALA A 153 -7.14 -19.75 10.44
C ALA A 153 -6.24 -18.53 10.21
N VAL A 154 -6.73 -17.50 9.53
CA VAL A 154 -6.01 -16.26 9.23
C VAL A 154 -6.78 -15.03 9.69
N ASP A 155 -6.04 -13.99 10.06
CA ASP A 155 -6.55 -12.69 10.53
C ASP A 155 -6.66 -11.66 9.40
N ALA A 156 -6.06 -11.91 8.23
CA ALA A 156 -6.13 -11.07 7.04
C ALA A 156 -5.79 -11.84 5.76
N VAL A 157 -6.29 -11.36 4.61
CA VAL A 157 -5.95 -11.90 3.29
C VAL A 157 -5.36 -10.81 2.40
N LEU A 158 -4.18 -11.09 1.85
CA LEU A 158 -3.55 -10.28 0.80
C LEU A 158 -3.84 -10.92 -0.55
N LEU A 159 -4.77 -10.36 -1.31
CA LEU A 159 -5.19 -10.83 -2.62
C LEU A 159 -4.47 -10.04 -3.74
N ILE A 160 -3.65 -10.75 -4.52
CA ILE A 160 -2.85 -10.18 -5.61
C ILE A 160 -3.18 -10.91 -6.91
N GLY A 161 -4.24 -10.47 -7.58
CA GLY A 161 -4.68 -10.96 -8.87
C GLY A 161 -3.97 -10.28 -10.05
N GLU A 162 -2.64 -10.24 -10.12
CA GLU A 162 -1.89 -9.47 -11.13
C GLU A 162 -0.70 -10.26 -11.69
N HIS A 163 -0.38 -10.06 -12.98
CA HIS A 163 0.58 -10.88 -13.75
C HIS A 163 0.11 -12.32 -13.98
N GLY A 164 0.83 -13.05 -14.84
CA GLY A 164 0.49 -14.40 -15.27
C GLY A 164 -0.05 -14.47 -16.68
N VAL A 165 -0.37 -15.69 -17.11
CA VAL A 165 -0.99 -15.97 -18.41
C VAL A 165 -2.49 -16.07 -18.21
N TYR A 166 -3.21 -15.06 -18.70
CA TYR A 166 -4.68 -14.97 -18.64
C TYR A 166 -5.20 -14.44 -19.98
N PRO A 167 -6.46 -14.73 -20.35
CA PRO A 167 -7.06 -14.24 -21.57
C PRO A 167 -7.07 -12.71 -21.65
N THR A 168 -7.19 -12.20 -22.87
CA THR A 168 -7.39 -10.77 -23.15
C THR A 168 -8.68 -10.64 -23.95
N ASN A 169 -9.52 -9.68 -23.62
CA ASN A 169 -10.78 -9.43 -24.34
C ASN A 169 -10.55 -8.56 -25.60
N ASP A 170 -11.64 -8.33 -26.35
CA ASP A 170 -11.61 -7.60 -27.62
C ASP A 170 -11.16 -6.13 -27.50
N ILE A 171 -11.25 -5.54 -26.30
CA ILE A 171 -10.80 -4.17 -26.02
C ILE A 171 -9.39 -4.13 -25.39
N GLY A 172 -8.69 -5.26 -25.32
CA GLY A 172 -7.30 -5.34 -24.88
C GLY A 172 -7.10 -5.41 -23.36
N GLN A 173 -8.17 -5.58 -22.57
CA GLN A 173 -8.06 -5.78 -21.12
C GLN A 173 -7.64 -7.21 -20.82
N LYS A 174 -6.71 -7.37 -19.88
CA LYS A 174 -6.30 -8.68 -19.41
C LYS A 174 -7.24 -9.14 -18.30
N LEU A 175 -7.83 -10.32 -18.48
CA LEU A 175 -8.87 -10.87 -17.60
C LEU A 175 -8.24 -11.52 -16.37
N TYR A 176 -7.62 -10.69 -15.54
CA TYR A 176 -6.99 -11.14 -14.30
C TYR A 176 -8.04 -11.66 -13.30
N PRO A 177 -7.75 -12.75 -12.58
CA PRO A 177 -8.75 -13.50 -11.84
C PRO A 177 -9.05 -12.94 -10.43
N ARG A 178 -9.03 -11.60 -10.27
CA ARG A 178 -9.26 -10.97 -8.95
C ARG A 178 -10.62 -11.34 -8.38
N TYR A 179 -11.65 -11.30 -9.23
CA TYR A 179 -13.00 -11.67 -8.87
C TYR A 179 -13.08 -13.14 -8.48
N GLU A 180 -12.57 -14.05 -9.31
CA GLU A 180 -12.64 -15.49 -9.09
C GLU A 180 -11.90 -15.91 -7.82
N LEU A 181 -10.73 -15.34 -7.55
CA LEU A 181 -10.00 -15.57 -6.30
C LEU A 181 -10.72 -14.98 -5.09
N PHE A 182 -11.34 -13.80 -5.23
CA PHE A 182 -12.18 -13.21 -4.20
C PHE A 182 -13.40 -14.09 -3.88
N LYS A 183 -14.09 -14.64 -4.89
CA LYS A 183 -15.21 -15.56 -4.68
C LYS A 183 -14.78 -16.82 -3.92
N GLN A 184 -13.60 -17.36 -4.21
CA GLN A 184 -13.06 -18.48 -3.44
C GLN A 184 -12.78 -18.10 -1.97
N ILE A 185 -12.35 -16.87 -1.71
CA ILE A 185 -12.20 -16.34 -0.34
C ILE A 185 -13.56 -16.24 0.36
N THR A 186 -14.57 -15.62 -0.28
CA THR A 186 -15.88 -15.43 0.33
C THR A 186 -16.67 -16.73 0.49
N ASP A 187 -16.42 -17.73 -0.36
CA ASP A 187 -16.95 -19.08 -0.19
C ASP A 187 -16.45 -19.74 1.11
N VAL A 188 -15.19 -19.53 1.48
CA VAL A 188 -14.67 -19.97 2.78
C VAL A 188 -15.36 -19.22 3.90
N TYR A 189 -15.52 -17.91 3.79
CA TYR A 189 -16.16 -17.10 4.82
C TYR A 189 -17.61 -17.53 5.09
N LYS A 190 -18.37 -17.80 4.01
CA LYS A 190 -19.74 -18.32 4.09
C LYS A 190 -19.80 -19.69 4.75
N LYS A 191 -18.89 -20.60 4.39
CA LYS A 191 -18.86 -21.96 4.94
C LYS A 191 -18.45 -22.00 6.41
N ASP A 192 -17.51 -21.15 6.80
CA ASP A 192 -16.91 -21.18 8.14
C ASP A 192 -17.65 -20.26 9.12
N GLY A 193 -18.53 -19.39 8.62
CA GLY A 193 -19.24 -18.39 9.43
C GLY A 193 -18.29 -17.37 10.07
N LYS A 194 -17.09 -17.20 9.50
CA LYS A 194 -16.02 -16.32 9.99
C LYS A 194 -15.45 -15.53 8.82
N THR A 195 -15.06 -14.29 9.07
CA THR A 195 -14.47 -13.41 8.06
C THR A 195 -13.15 -12.83 8.52
N ALA A 196 -12.36 -12.37 7.55
CA ALA A 196 -11.16 -11.57 7.77
C ALA A 196 -11.14 -10.41 6.76
N PRO A 197 -10.47 -9.28 7.07
CA PRO A 197 -10.27 -8.21 6.12
C PRO A 197 -9.46 -8.69 4.89
N VAL A 198 -9.83 -8.17 3.72
CA VAL A 198 -9.18 -8.47 2.44
C VAL A 198 -8.60 -7.18 1.86
N PHE A 199 -7.30 -7.20 1.56
CA PHE A 199 -6.69 -6.20 0.69
C PHE A 199 -6.55 -6.79 -0.72
N ASN A 200 -7.23 -6.19 -1.70
CA ASN A 200 -7.17 -6.53 -3.11
C ASN A 200 -6.25 -5.55 -3.84
N ASP A 201 -5.13 -6.04 -4.36
CA ASP A 201 -4.20 -5.22 -5.14
C ASP A 201 -4.82 -4.68 -6.44
N LYS A 202 -4.64 -3.36 -6.67
CA LYS A 202 -5.24 -2.55 -7.76
C LYS A 202 -6.77 -2.44 -7.68
N HIS A 203 -7.41 -2.14 -8.82
CA HIS A 203 -8.86 -2.15 -8.95
C HIS A 203 -9.45 -3.53 -8.63
N LEU A 204 -10.73 -3.59 -8.25
CA LEU A 204 -11.41 -4.82 -7.81
C LEU A 204 -11.52 -5.87 -8.91
N SER A 205 -12.04 -5.49 -10.08
CA SER A 205 -12.19 -6.39 -11.24
C SER A 205 -12.17 -5.57 -12.52
N TRP A 206 -11.77 -6.21 -13.62
CA TRP A 206 -11.86 -5.66 -14.97
C TRP A 206 -13.33 -5.51 -15.43
N ASN A 207 -14.27 -6.20 -14.76
CA ASN A 207 -15.71 -6.11 -15.01
C ASN A 207 -16.41 -5.35 -13.88
N PHE A 208 -17.17 -4.30 -14.24
CA PHE A 208 -17.87 -3.47 -13.26
C PHE A 208 -18.93 -4.23 -12.45
N ALA A 209 -19.70 -5.13 -13.06
CA ALA A 209 -20.71 -5.91 -12.35
C ALA A 209 -20.05 -6.81 -11.30
N TYR A 210 -18.92 -7.43 -11.64
CA TYR A 210 -18.12 -8.22 -10.71
C TYR A 210 -17.53 -7.37 -9.60
N ALA A 211 -16.95 -6.20 -9.92
CA ALA A 211 -16.44 -5.28 -8.92
C ALA A 211 -17.54 -4.83 -7.94
N LYS A 212 -18.73 -4.53 -8.44
CA LYS A 212 -19.89 -4.19 -7.61
C LYS A 212 -20.28 -5.35 -6.70
N GLU A 213 -20.37 -6.56 -7.26
CA GLU A 213 -20.70 -7.76 -6.48
C GLU A 213 -19.68 -8.00 -5.35
N MET A 214 -18.38 -7.79 -5.60
CA MET A 214 -17.36 -7.91 -4.56
C MET A 214 -17.61 -6.95 -3.38
N VAL A 215 -17.98 -5.69 -3.68
CA VAL A 215 -18.31 -4.69 -2.65
C VAL A 215 -19.59 -5.09 -1.92
N ASP A 216 -20.65 -5.43 -2.65
CA ASP A 216 -21.93 -5.84 -2.06
C ASP A 216 -21.75 -7.03 -1.12
N GLU A 217 -21.01 -8.05 -1.56
CA GLU A 217 -20.73 -9.26 -0.77
C GLU A 217 -19.85 -8.98 0.46
N SER A 218 -18.89 -8.05 0.36
CA SER A 218 -18.10 -7.63 1.53
C SER A 218 -18.96 -6.95 2.60
N ASN A 219 -19.96 -6.16 2.18
CA ASN A 219 -20.91 -5.52 3.07
C ASN A 219 -21.88 -6.54 3.67
N GLU A 220 -22.39 -7.48 2.88
CA GLU A 220 -23.30 -8.54 3.33
C GLU A 220 -22.63 -9.45 4.37
N LEU A 221 -21.38 -9.87 4.12
CA LEU A 221 -20.62 -10.72 5.03
C LEU A 221 -19.97 -9.93 6.18
N GLY A 222 -19.97 -8.60 6.12
CA GLY A 222 -19.50 -7.73 7.20
C GLY A 222 -17.99 -7.74 7.41
N PHE A 223 -17.19 -7.71 6.34
CA PHE A 223 -15.72 -7.59 6.45
C PHE A 223 -15.17 -6.37 5.70
N ALA A 224 -14.02 -5.88 6.16
CA ALA A 224 -13.36 -4.75 5.52
C ALA A 224 -12.70 -5.19 4.20
N LEU A 225 -13.08 -4.54 3.12
CA LEU A 225 -12.46 -4.70 1.80
C LEU A 225 -11.76 -3.40 1.41
N GLN A 226 -10.48 -3.49 1.07
CA GLN A 226 -9.71 -2.38 0.52
C GLN A 226 -9.14 -2.76 -0.84
N ALA A 227 -9.19 -1.83 -1.78
CA ALA A 227 -8.60 -1.95 -3.10
C ALA A 227 -8.14 -0.56 -3.58
N GLY A 228 -7.41 -0.53 -4.68
CA GLY A 228 -7.09 0.70 -5.40
C GLY A 228 -5.61 0.88 -5.72
N SER A 229 -5.34 2.04 -6.30
CA SER A 229 -4.03 2.55 -6.65
C SER A 229 -3.21 2.88 -5.40
N SER A 230 -1.90 2.70 -5.50
CA SER A 230 -0.95 3.24 -4.52
C SER A 230 -0.65 4.72 -4.73
N LEU A 231 -1.02 5.30 -5.87
CA LEU A 231 -0.72 6.70 -6.18
C LEU A 231 -1.43 7.72 -5.27
N PRO A 232 -2.68 7.53 -4.82
CA PRO A 232 -3.30 8.41 -3.83
C PRO A 232 -2.52 8.54 -2.50
N VAL A 233 -1.69 7.55 -2.17
CA VAL A 233 -0.89 7.53 -0.92
C VAL A 233 0.61 7.76 -1.16
N THR A 234 1.01 8.06 -2.39
CA THR A 234 2.41 8.30 -2.73
C THR A 234 2.88 9.68 -2.31
N TRP A 235 4.20 9.86 -2.22
CA TRP A 235 4.79 11.17 -2.01
C TRP A 235 4.67 12.02 -3.28
N ARG A 236 4.26 13.28 -3.12
CA ARG A 236 4.06 14.24 -4.22
C ARG A 236 5.17 15.27 -4.24
N MET A 237 5.52 15.73 -5.44
CA MET A 237 6.52 16.77 -5.68
C MET A 237 6.00 17.78 -6.73
N PRO A 238 5.70 19.03 -6.35
CA PRO A 238 5.65 19.54 -4.98
C PRO A 238 4.54 18.86 -4.16
N SER A 239 4.73 18.77 -2.84
CA SER A 239 3.72 18.23 -1.92
C SER A 239 2.63 19.29 -1.68
N VAL A 240 1.72 19.42 -2.65
CA VAL A 240 0.60 20.38 -2.60
C VAL A 240 -0.66 19.66 -2.18
N GLU A 241 -1.40 20.25 -1.24
CA GLU A 241 -2.76 19.86 -0.89
C GLU A 241 -3.73 20.96 -1.31
N MET A 242 -4.83 20.57 -1.96
CA MET A 242 -5.89 21.53 -2.30
C MET A 242 -6.70 21.86 -1.03
N PRO A 243 -7.01 23.13 -0.76
CA PRO A 243 -7.92 23.48 0.33
C PRO A 243 -9.27 22.78 0.18
N TYR A 244 -9.87 22.36 1.30
CA TYR A 244 -11.20 21.78 1.28
C TYR A 244 -12.22 22.78 0.72
N GLY A 245 -13.06 22.34 -0.22
CA GLY A 245 -14.02 23.21 -0.91
C GLY A 245 -13.40 24.20 -1.91
N ALA A 246 -12.12 24.05 -2.26
CA ALA A 246 -11.52 24.86 -3.30
C ALA A 246 -12.27 24.71 -4.62
N LYS A 247 -12.56 25.84 -5.28
CA LYS A 247 -13.08 25.83 -6.64
C LYS A 247 -11.97 25.40 -7.60
N ILE A 248 -12.23 24.32 -8.34
CA ILE A 248 -11.33 23.82 -9.38
C ILE A 248 -12.00 24.14 -10.72
N ASP A 249 -11.36 24.97 -11.53
CA ASP A 249 -11.85 25.28 -12.88
C ASP A 249 -11.47 24.17 -13.87
N GLU A 250 -10.23 23.66 -13.80
CA GLU A 250 -9.71 22.60 -14.68
C GLU A 250 -8.69 21.71 -13.94
N ALA A 251 -8.60 20.44 -14.35
CA ALA A 251 -7.59 19.49 -13.86
C ALA A 251 -7.09 18.61 -15.01
N LEU A 252 -5.76 18.46 -15.13
CA LEU A 252 -5.11 17.64 -16.14
C LEU A 252 -4.14 16.65 -15.47
N GLY A 253 -4.30 15.36 -15.77
CA GLY A 253 -3.35 14.32 -15.43
C GLY A 253 -2.65 13.80 -16.67
N VAL A 254 -1.33 13.58 -16.57
CA VAL A 254 -0.53 12.95 -17.61
C VAL A 254 0.09 11.70 -17.01
N ALA A 255 -0.18 10.55 -17.63
CA ALA A 255 0.32 9.26 -17.20
C ALA A 255 0.78 8.43 -18.41
N MET A 256 1.56 7.40 -18.12
CA MET A 256 2.08 6.46 -19.11
C MET A 256 1.47 5.08 -18.86
N GLY A 257 1.15 4.38 -19.94
CA GLY A 257 0.80 2.97 -19.93
C GLY A 257 -0.52 2.69 -20.65
N PRO A 258 -0.83 1.40 -20.85
CA PRO A 258 -2.08 0.99 -21.47
C PRO A 258 -3.29 1.32 -20.58
N ILE A 259 -4.43 1.44 -21.27
CA ILE A 259 -5.78 1.51 -20.68
C ILE A 259 -6.01 0.27 -19.80
N ASP A 260 -6.85 0.42 -18.77
CA ASP A 260 -7.20 -0.55 -17.72
C ASP A 260 -6.09 -0.87 -16.69
N ILE A 261 -4.84 -0.97 -17.13
CA ILE A 261 -3.72 -1.36 -16.26
C ILE A 261 -3.05 -0.14 -15.60
N TYR A 262 -2.90 0.98 -16.31
CA TYR A 262 -2.20 2.18 -15.82
C TYR A 262 -3.07 3.45 -15.76
N ASP A 263 -4.10 3.56 -16.58
CA ASP A 263 -4.98 4.72 -16.62
C ASP A 263 -5.78 4.90 -15.32
N PHE A 264 -6.25 3.82 -14.69
CA PHE A 264 -6.98 3.89 -13.42
C PHE A 264 -6.10 4.48 -12.31
N HIS A 265 -4.79 4.22 -12.34
CA HIS A 265 -3.86 4.84 -11.40
C HIS A 265 -3.83 6.37 -11.59
N ALA A 266 -3.86 6.84 -12.84
CA ALA A 266 -3.92 8.27 -13.15
C ALA A 266 -5.26 8.89 -12.70
N LEU A 267 -6.36 8.19 -12.95
CA LEU A 267 -7.70 8.60 -12.51
C LEU A 267 -7.78 8.70 -10.99
N GLU A 268 -7.40 7.66 -10.25
CA GLU A 268 -7.46 7.67 -8.78
C GLU A 268 -6.52 8.71 -8.17
N MET A 269 -5.33 8.90 -8.75
CA MET A 269 -4.42 9.97 -8.34
C MET A 269 -5.09 11.34 -8.49
N MET A 270 -5.71 11.60 -9.65
CA MET A 270 -6.46 12.85 -9.87
C MET A 270 -7.63 12.98 -8.91
N GLN A 271 -8.47 11.96 -8.78
CA GLN A 271 -9.65 11.93 -7.91
C GLN A 271 -9.29 12.26 -6.46
N SER A 272 -8.19 11.69 -5.95
CA SER A 272 -7.70 11.96 -4.59
C SER A 272 -7.40 13.44 -4.30
N MET A 273 -7.12 14.21 -5.36
CA MET A 273 -6.87 15.66 -5.29
C MET A 273 -8.14 16.47 -5.52
N ILE A 274 -8.96 16.09 -6.51
CA ILE A 274 -10.05 16.93 -7.03
C ILE A 274 -11.41 16.65 -6.38
N GLU A 275 -11.60 15.51 -5.71
CA GLU A 275 -12.86 15.15 -5.07
C GLU A 275 -12.96 15.69 -3.63
N ARG A 276 -11.92 16.37 -3.13
CA ARG A 276 -11.90 17.08 -1.83
C ARG A 276 -12.69 18.41 -1.86
N ARG A 277 -13.79 18.43 -2.60
CA ARG A 277 -14.70 19.57 -2.73
C ARG A 277 -15.66 19.68 -1.54
#